data_AF-A0A562UUD3-F1
#
_entry.id   AF-A0A562UUD3-F1
#
_cell.length_a   1.000
_cell.length_b   1.000
_cell.length_c   1.000
_cell.angle_alpha   90.00
_cell.angle_beta   90.00
_cell.angle_gamma   90.00
#
_symmetry.space_group_name_H-M   'P 1'
#
loop_
_entity.id
_entity.type
_entity.pdbx_description
1 polymer ?
#
loop_
_entity_poly.entity_id
_entity_poly.type
_entity_poly.pdbx_seq_one_letter_code
_entity_poly.pdbx_strand_id
1 'polypeptide(L)'
;MTENDSRSVLTEALRRALAGEDDPVQLRNAIANPHRLSAIEKSAWLQLHNWRADENLRTQFPKHAEFSRRRMNELLEQLEA
;
A
#
# COMPACT_ATOMS: atom_id res chain seq x y z
N MET A 1 12.29 -6.28 12.86
CA MET A 1 11.02 -5.61 12.57
C MET A 1 9.94 -6.26 13.40
N THR A 2 9.43 -5.52 14.38
CA THR A 2 8.28 -5.92 15.19
C THR A 2 6.99 -5.66 14.39
N GLU A 3 5.84 -6.23 14.77
CA GLU A 3 4.56 -5.96 14.08
C GLU A 3 4.24 -4.46 14.00
N ASN A 4 4.52 -3.71 15.07
CA ASN A 4 4.32 -2.25 15.10
C ASN A 4 5.14 -1.50 14.04
N ASP A 5 6.33 -1.98 13.71
CA ASP A 5 7.16 -1.34 12.67
C ASP A 5 6.55 -1.52 11.27
N SER A 6 6.00 -2.71 10.99
CA SER A 6 5.41 -3.04 9.67
C SER A 6 4.14 -2.23 9.42
N ARG A 7 3.27 -2.15 10.42
CA ARG A 7 2.05 -1.34 10.37
C ARG A 7 2.36 0.13 10.08
N SER A 8 3.26 0.76 10.84
CA SER A 8 3.62 2.17 10.61
C SER A 8 4.21 2.42 9.23
N VAL A 9 5.08 1.53 8.75
CA VAL A 9 5.66 1.62 7.39
C VAL A 9 4.57 1.54 6.31
N LEU A 10 3.63 0.61 6.45
CA LEU A 10 2.56 0.41 5.47
C LEU A 10 1.56 1.56 5.47
N THR A 11 1.19 2.08 6.64
CA THR A 11 0.37 3.29 6.80
C THR A 11 1.01 4.48 6.08
N GLU A 12 2.30 4.74 6.32
CA GLU A 12 3.00 5.85 5.68
C GLU A 12 3.11 5.66 4.16
N ALA A 13 3.39 4.44 3.70
CA ALA A 13 3.46 4.13 2.28
C ALA A 13 2.11 4.33 1.57
N LEU A 14 0.99 3.97 2.20
CA LEU A 14 -0.35 4.24 1.68
C LEU A 14 -0.64 5.73 1.54
N ARG A 15 -0.30 6.54 2.57
CA ARG A 15 -0.48 7.99 2.53
C ARG A 15 0.31 8.64 1.38
N ARG A 16 1.58 8.27 1.24
CA ARG A 16 2.45 8.75 0.15
C ARG A 16 1.91 8.37 -1.22
N ALA A 17 1.49 7.12 -1.41
CA ALA A 17 0.94 6.67 -2.68
C ALA A 17 -0.39 7.37 -3.03
N LEU A 18 -1.24 7.68 -2.05
CA LEU A 18 -2.44 8.49 -2.25
C LEU A 18 -2.10 9.95 -2.60
N ALA A 19 -1.01 10.49 -2.06
CA ALA A 19 -0.48 11.82 -2.39
C ALA A 19 0.24 11.89 -3.75
N GLY A 20 0.53 10.75 -4.38
CA GLY A 20 1.33 10.67 -5.62
C GLY A 20 2.85 10.75 -5.39
N GLU A 21 3.31 10.50 -4.16
CA GLU A 21 4.70 10.55 -3.73
C GLU A 21 5.27 9.16 -3.41
N ASP A 22 4.85 8.13 -4.14
CA ASP A 22 5.23 6.76 -3.81
C ASP A 22 6.72 6.46 -4.09
N ASP A 23 7.43 5.88 -3.10
CA ASP A 23 8.82 5.42 -3.24
C ASP A 23 8.90 3.88 -3.31
N PRO A 24 9.24 3.30 -4.46
CA PRO A 24 9.28 1.86 -4.67
C PRO A 24 10.41 1.12 -3.96
N VAL A 25 11.54 1.78 -3.74
CA VAL A 25 12.70 1.17 -3.10
C VAL A 25 12.48 1.11 -1.59
N GLN A 26 11.83 2.14 -1.04
CA GLN A 26 11.57 2.24 0.39
C GLN A 26 10.67 1.10 0.91
N LEU A 27 9.55 0.81 0.24
CA LEU A 27 8.60 -0.23 0.70
C LEU A 27 9.21 -1.63 0.70
N ARG A 28 9.95 -1.98 -0.37
CA ARG A 28 10.57 -3.31 -0.50
C ARG A 28 11.67 -3.52 0.53
N ASN A 29 12.47 -2.49 0.79
CA ASN A 29 13.55 -2.57 1.78
C ASN A 29 13.02 -2.56 3.21
N ALA A 30 11.93 -1.85 3.46
CA ALA A 30 11.34 -1.79 4.79
C ALA A 30 10.68 -3.12 5.18
N ILE A 31 9.93 -3.77 4.27
CA ILE A 31 9.27 -5.06 4.57
C ILE A 31 10.14 -6.24 4.13
N ALA A 32 11.11 -6.61 4.97
CA ALA A 32 12.06 -7.69 4.69
C ALA A 32 11.44 -9.10 4.66
N ASN A 33 10.32 -9.35 5.37
CA ASN A 33 9.64 -10.64 5.37
C ASN A 33 8.11 -10.48 5.35
N PRO A 34 7.48 -10.44 4.15
CA PRO A 34 6.04 -10.30 4.00
C PRO A 34 5.21 -11.45 4.60
N HIS A 35 5.82 -12.61 4.90
CA HIS A 35 5.11 -13.75 5.49
C HIS A 35 4.76 -13.54 6.97
N ARG A 36 5.38 -12.56 7.63
CA ARG A 36 5.09 -12.20 9.03
C ARG A 36 4.02 -11.13 9.17
N LEU A 37 3.53 -10.58 8.06
CA LEU A 37 2.47 -9.58 8.08
C LEU A 37 1.15 -10.24 8.49
N SER A 38 0.37 -9.53 9.29
CA SER A 38 -1.05 -9.82 9.50
C SER A 38 -1.82 -9.76 8.17
N ALA A 39 -3.06 -10.26 8.16
CA ALA A 39 -3.89 -10.27 6.96
C ALA A 39 -4.12 -8.86 6.38
N ILE A 40 -4.30 -7.85 7.24
CA ILE A 40 -4.53 -6.46 6.82
C ILE A 40 -3.24 -5.85 6.27
N GLU A 41 -2.12 -6.00 6.98
CA GLU A 41 -0.83 -5.51 6.53
C GLU A 41 -0.41 -6.15 5.20
N LYS A 42 -0.65 -7.45 5.02
CA LYS A 42 -0.37 -8.15 3.77
C LYS A 42 -1.24 -7.63 2.63
N SER A 43 -2.50 -7.31 2.91
CA SER A 43 -3.41 -6.69 1.93
C SER A 43 -2.94 -5.29 1.53
N ALA A 44 -2.51 -4.47 2.48
CA ALA A 44 -1.91 -3.17 2.23
C ALA A 44 -0.63 -3.27 1.39
N TRP A 45 0.26 -4.19 1.75
CA TRP A 45 1.50 -4.45 1.01
C TRP A 45 1.22 -4.85 -0.44
N LEU A 46 0.31 -5.80 -0.67
CA LEU A 46 -0.08 -6.21 -2.03
C LEU A 46 -0.74 -5.08 -2.81
N GLN A 47 -1.63 -4.31 -2.18
CA GLN A 47 -2.29 -3.18 -2.84
C GLN A 47 -1.29 -2.11 -3.29
N LEU A 48 -0.26 -1.84 -2.49
CA LEU A 48 0.83 -0.91 -2.86
C LEU A 48 1.67 -1.43 -4.03
N HIS A 49 1.93 -2.74 -4.10
CA HIS A 49 2.59 -3.34 -5.27
C HIS A 49 1.72 -3.24 -6.52
N ASN A 50 0.43 -3.56 -6.40
CA ASN A 50 -0.51 -3.47 -7.53
C ASN A 50 -0.69 -2.02 -7.99
N TRP A 51 -0.80 -1.06 -7.07
CA TRP A 51 -0.90 0.37 -7.40
C TRP A 51 0.20 0.83 -8.37
N ARG A 52 1.40 0.29 -8.21
CA ARG A 52 2.56 0.59 -9.07
C ARG A 52 2.51 -0.17 -10.38
N ALA A 53 2.31 -1.48 -10.32
CA ALA A 53 2.23 -2.32 -11.51
C ALA A 53 1.12 -1.85 -12.47
N ASP A 54 0.05 -1.30 -11.90
CA ASP A 54 -1.14 -0.87 -12.61
C ASP A 54 -1.09 0.61 -13.06
N GLU A 55 0.06 1.29 -13.04
CA GLU A 55 0.13 2.72 -13.44
C GLU A 55 -0.51 2.97 -14.82
N ASN A 56 -0.17 2.12 -15.80
CA ASN A 56 -0.73 2.21 -17.14
C ASN A 56 -2.25 1.92 -17.14
N LEU A 57 -2.69 0.93 -16.37
CA LEU A 57 -4.11 0.60 -16.21
C LEU A 57 -4.89 1.75 -15.55
N ARG A 58 -4.33 2.38 -14.51
CA ARG A 58 -4.93 3.53 -13.83
C ARG A 58 -5.05 4.74 -14.76
N THR A 59 -4.10 4.91 -15.68
CA THR A 59 -4.13 5.99 -16.68
C THR A 59 -5.19 5.74 -17.75
N GLN A 60 -5.31 4.51 -18.23
CA GLN A 60 -6.25 4.14 -19.30
C GLN A 60 -7.70 3.93 -18.80
N PHE A 61 -7.86 3.50 -17.55
CA PHE A 61 -9.15 3.12 -16.98
C PHE A 61 -9.43 3.90 -15.68
N PRO A 62 -10.09 5.07 -15.75
CA PRO A 62 -10.37 5.92 -14.59
C PRO A 62 -11.11 5.20 -13.46
N LYS A 63 -12.02 4.27 -13.80
CA LYS A 63 -12.74 3.45 -12.81
C LYS A 63 -11.80 2.52 -12.03
N HIS A 64 -10.74 2.02 -12.66
CA HIS A 64 -9.72 1.21 -11.97
C HIS A 64 -8.89 2.06 -11.01
N ALA A 65 -8.54 3.28 -11.43
CA ALA A 65 -7.86 4.24 -10.56
C ALA A 65 -8.70 4.62 -9.34
N GLU A 66 -10.00 4.91 -9.55
CA GLU A 66 -10.95 5.20 -8.47
C GLU A 66 -11.08 4.02 -7.51
N PHE A 67 -11.30 2.81 -8.04
CA PHE A 67 -11.38 1.59 -7.24
C PHE A 67 -10.11 1.38 -6.40
N SER A 68 -8.92 1.48 -7.01
CA SER A 68 -7.67 1.31 -6.28
C SER A 68 -7.46 2.36 -5.20
N ARG A 69 -7.81 3.64 -5.46
CA ARG A 69 -7.74 4.70 -4.44
C ARG A 69 -8.69 4.45 -3.29
N ARG A 70 -9.92 4.03 -3.57
CA ARG A 70 -10.88 3.66 -2.52
C ARG A 70 -10.35 2.51 -1.67
N ARG A 71 -9.85 1.46 -2.32
CA ARG A 71 -9.28 0.31 -1.62
C ARG A 71 -8.10 0.68 -0.72
N MET A 72 -7.23 1.59 -1.18
CA MET A 72 -6.11 2.09 -0.38
C MET A 72 -6.57 2.89 0.83
N ASN A 73 -7.59 3.75 0.71
CA ASN A 73 -8.17 4.47 1.85
C ASN A 73 -8.79 3.50 2.88
N GLU A 74 -9.55 2.49 2.43
CA GLU A 74 -10.13 1.47 3.33
C GLU A 74 -9.05 0.70 4.11
N LEU A 75 -7.91 0.41 3.49
CA LEU A 75 -6.78 -0.27 4.14
C LEU A 75 -6.02 0.67 5.08
N LEU A 76 -5.93 1.96 4.75
CA LEU A 76 -5.33 2.97 5.61
C LEU A 76 -6.11 3.09 6.92
N GLU A 77 -7.44 3.24 6.84
CA GLU A 77 -8.32 3.29 8.01
C GLU A 77 -8.18 2.05 8.90
N GLN A 78 -8.10 0.85 8.30
CA GLN A 78 -7.93 -0.41 9.04
C GLN A 78 -6.57 -0.56 9.72
N LEU A 79 -5.51 0.08 9.20
CA LEU A 79 -4.19 0.06 9.81
C LEU A 79 -4.06 1.10 10.94
N GLU A 80 -4.87 2.16 10.90
CA GLU A 80 -4.88 3.23 11.90
C GLU A 80 -5.81 2.96 13.08
N ALA A 81 -6.75 2.02 12.95
CA ALA A 81 -7.63 1.55 14.02
C ALA A 81 -6.93 0.62 15.02
#